data_AF-A0AAE0B2M3-F1
#
_entry.id   AF-A0AAE0B2M3-F1
#
_cell.length_a   1.000
_cell.length_b   1.000
_cell.length_c   1.000
_cell.angle_alpha   90.00
_cell.angle_beta   90.00
_cell.angle_gamma   90.00
#
_symmetry.space_group_name_H-M   'P 1'
#
loop_
_entity.id
_entity.type
_entity.pdbx_description
1 polymer ?
#
loop_
_entity_poly.entity_id
_entity_poly.type
_entity_poly.pdbx_seq_one_letter_code
_entity_poly.pdbx_strand_id
1 'polypeptide(L)'
;MTQIRGTDARVAQYLIEANPKKWARSHFDGRRYCIMTTNIAECLNGILKDARELPVTKLVDHIRGLLQKWFWERREAAAKMSTPLTKWAEKKLRVRSNKSRCYRVYPVNLYEHHVVDGYLNGFVNLMEHTSTCRKFQLNRLLYRHALTACNLCRSSCNISLLVHVERVFYITEQTS
;
A
#
# COMPACT_ATOMS: atom_id res chain seq x y z
N MET A 1 12.05 13.41 -11.99
CA MET A 1 13.05 14.48 -11.81
C MET A 1 12.96 15.56 -12.88
N THR A 2 12.72 15.22 -14.16
CA THR A 2 12.62 16.18 -15.27
C THR A 2 11.52 17.24 -15.07
N GLN A 3 10.33 16.82 -14.63
CA GLN A 3 9.24 17.76 -14.32
C GLN A 3 9.58 18.71 -13.16
N ILE A 4 10.22 18.21 -12.09
CA ILE A 4 10.62 19.03 -10.93
C ILE A 4 11.71 20.03 -11.32
N ARG A 5 12.69 19.61 -12.15
CA ARG A 5 13.72 20.49 -12.71
C ARG A 5 13.13 21.63 -13.55
N GLY A 6 12.03 21.36 -14.26
CA GLY A 6 11.31 22.39 -15.03
C GLY A 6 10.58 23.41 -14.15
N THR A 7 10.32 23.10 -12.88
CA THR A 7 9.67 24.01 -11.93
C THR A 7 10.68 24.81 -11.11
N ASP A 8 11.65 24.14 -10.47
CA ASP A 8 12.76 24.78 -9.79
C ASP A 8 13.99 23.86 -9.82
N ALA A 9 15.04 24.31 -10.51
CA ALA A 9 16.28 23.58 -10.66
C ALA A 9 17.04 23.40 -9.33
N ARG A 10 16.97 24.37 -8.41
CA ARG A 10 17.62 24.31 -7.10
C ARG A 10 16.95 23.28 -6.21
N VAL A 11 15.63 23.24 -6.21
CA VAL A 11 14.86 22.22 -5.49
C VAL A 11 15.16 20.84 -6.05
N ALA A 12 15.20 20.70 -7.36
CA ALA A 12 15.54 19.42 -7.99
C ALA A 12 16.95 18.96 -7.64
N GLN A 13 17.93 19.88 -7.60
CA GLN A 13 19.30 19.57 -7.22
C GLN A 13 19.40 19.13 -5.76
N TYR A 14 18.77 19.88 -4.84
CA TYR A 14 18.66 19.51 -3.43
C TYR A 14 18.06 18.11 -3.24
N LEU A 15 16.98 17.78 -3.96
CA LEU A 15 16.33 16.47 -3.86
C LEU A 15 17.22 15.31 -4.36
N ILE A 16 18.09 15.58 -5.34
CA ILE A 16 19.08 14.59 -5.80
C ILE A 16 20.15 14.39 -4.74
N GLU A 17 20.69 15.49 -4.19
CA GLU A 17 21.72 15.48 -3.15
C GLU A 17 21.23 14.83 -1.86
N ALA A 18 19.96 15.04 -1.51
CA ALA A 18 19.29 14.39 -0.38
C ALA A 18 19.13 12.87 -0.56
N ASN A 19 19.57 12.31 -1.68
CA ASN A 19 19.50 10.91 -2.09
C ASN A 19 18.05 10.40 -2.19
N PRO A 20 17.52 10.16 -3.40
CA PRO A 20 16.18 9.64 -3.62
C PRO A 20 15.83 8.38 -2.82
N LYS A 21 16.81 7.53 -2.46
CA LYS A 21 16.55 6.36 -1.62
C LYS A 21 16.01 6.74 -0.23
N LYS A 22 16.34 7.92 0.29
CA LYS A 22 15.93 8.37 1.63
C LYS A 22 14.48 8.84 1.66
N TRP A 23 13.99 9.49 0.60
CA TRP A 23 12.69 10.16 0.59
C TRP A 23 11.70 9.62 -0.45
N ALA A 24 12.16 9.04 -1.56
CA ALA A 24 11.28 8.50 -2.59
C ALA A 24 11.05 6.99 -2.41
N ARG A 25 9.79 6.61 -2.17
CA ARG A 25 9.39 5.20 -2.05
C ARG A 25 9.75 4.35 -3.28
N SER A 26 9.79 4.94 -4.47
CA SER A 26 10.15 4.25 -5.72
C SER A 26 11.63 3.88 -5.82
N HIS A 27 12.49 4.52 -5.04
CA HIS A 27 13.94 4.33 -5.02
C HIS A 27 14.44 3.64 -3.74
N PHE A 28 13.58 3.43 -2.74
CA PHE A 28 13.94 2.72 -1.52
C PHE A 28 14.02 1.21 -1.80
N ASP A 29 15.16 0.58 -1.46
CA ASP A 29 15.41 -0.84 -1.72
C ASP A 29 14.56 -1.76 -0.83
N GLY A 30 14.11 -1.26 0.33
CA GLY A 30 13.27 -1.98 1.27
C GLY A 30 11.76 -1.76 1.08
N ARG A 31 10.98 -2.30 2.02
CA ARG A 31 9.52 -2.13 2.04
C ARG A 31 9.15 -0.96 2.94
N ARG A 32 8.72 0.17 2.35
CA ARG A 32 8.19 1.32 3.09
C ARG A 32 6.67 1.38 2.93
N TYR A 33 5.95 0.77 3.87
CA TYR A 33 4.50 0.87 3.99
C TYR A 33 4.15 2.24 4.59
N CYS A 34 4.09 3.27 3.75
CA CYS A 34 3.58 4.62 4.06
C CYS A 34 3.76 5.12 5.50
N ILE A 35 4.97 5.56 5.86
CA ILE A 35 5.19 6.50 6.98
C ILE A 35 5.90 7.71 6.39
N MET A 36 5.14 8.57 5.72
CA MET A 36 5.60 9.89 5.27
C MET A 36 4.58 10.97 5.65
N THR A 37 3.71 10.67 6.61
CA THR A 37 2.70 11.59 7.12
C THR A 37 2.86 11.67 8.63
N THR A 38 2.91 12.88 9.18
CA THR A 38 2.89 13.17 10.62
C THR A 38 1.62 12.67 11.30
N ASN A 39 0.61 12.26 10.53
CA ASN A 39 -0.69 11.78 11.00
C ASN A 39 -0.61 10.78 12.18
N ILE A 40 0.33 9.83 12.18
CA ILE A 40 0.46 8.89 13.32
C ILE A 40 0.93 9.63 14.58
N ALA A 41 1.95 10.49 14.45
CA ALA A 41 2.45 11.28 15.57
C ALA A 41 1.39 12.27 16.06
N GLU A 42 0.66 12.93 15.17
CA GLU A 42 -0.44 13.85 15.49
C GLU A 42 -1.60 13.12 16.18
N CYS A 43 -2.01 11.96 15.67
CA CYS A 43 -3.06 11.14 16.26
C CYS A 43 -2.65 10.66 17.67
N LEU A 44 -1.43 10.15 17.82
CA LEU A 44 -0.89 9.78 19.14
C LEU A 44 -0.74 10.98 20.07
N ASN A 45 -0.36 12.16 19.56
CA ASN A 45 -0.31 13.39 20.33
C ASN A 45 -1.70 13.79 20.84
N GLY A 46 -2.74 13.63 20.01
CA GLY A 46 -4.14 13.87 20.40
C GLY A 46 -4.65 12.89 21.44
N ILE A 47 -4.40 11.59 21.24
CA ILE A 47 -4.83 10.52 22.17
C ILE A 47 -4.13 10.67 23.53
N LEU A 48 -2.85 11.04 23.53
CA LEU A 48 -2.06 11.18 24.74
C LEU A 48 -2.09 12.60 25.34
N LYS A 49 -2.94 13.50 24.83
CA LYS A 49 -2.94 14.91 25.24
C LYS A 49 -3.02 15.06 26.76
N ASP A 50 -4.02 14.42 27.37
CA ASP A 50 -4.26 14.52 28.82
C ASP A 50 -3.34 13.57 29.62
N ALA A 51 -2.95 12.44 29.02
CA ALA A 51 -2.08 11.47 29.66
C ALA A 51 -0.64 11.97 29.85
N ARG A 52 -0.21 13.00 29.11
CA ARG A 52 1.15 13.58 29.19
C ARG A 52 1.43 14.33 30.48
N GLU A 53 0.39 14.81 31.15
CA GLU A 53 0.50 15.49 32.44
C GLU A 53 0.68 14.50 33.60
N LEU A 54 0.52 13.20 33.34
CA LEU A 54 0.72 12.16 34.32
C LEU A 54 2.22 11.90 34.58
N PRO A 55 2.58 11.42 35.78
CA PRO A 55 3.92 10.88 36.03
C PRO A 55 4.30 9.81 35.01
N VAL A 56 5.59 9.70 34.68
CA VAL A 56 6.11 8.79 33.64
C VAL A 56 5.58 7.37 33.78
N THR A 57 5.51 6.84 35.01
CA THR A 57 4.98 5.49 35.30
C THR A 57 3.51 5.35 34.90
N LYS A 58 2.69 6.36 35.20
CA LYS A 58 1.26 6.39 34.86
C LYS A 58 1.02 6.60 33.36
N LEU A 59 1.84 7.41 32.70
CA LEU A 59 1.82 7.56 31.24
C LEU A 59 2.13 6.23 30.54
N VAL A 60 3.17 5.51 30.99
CA VAL A 60 3.54 4.20 30.43
C VAL A 60 2.42 3.18 30.66
N ASP A 61 1.83 3.14 31.85
CA ASP A 61 0.68 2.27 32.15
C ASP A 61 -0.53 2.58 31.23
N HIS A 62 -0.79 3.86 30.98
CA HIS A 62 -1.86 4.30 30.09
C HIS A 62 -1.61 3.86 28.64
N ILE A 63 -0.39 4.07 28.12
CA ILE A 63 0.00 3.62 26.77
C ILE A 63 -0.14 2.10 26.66
N ARG A 64 0.31 1.34 27.67
CA ARG A 64 0.15 -0.11 27.70
C ARG A 64 -1.33 -0.51 27.59
N GLY A 65 -2.22 0.13 28.36
CA GLY A 65 -3.66 -0.12 28.31
C GLY A 65 -4.27 0.16 26.93
N LEU A 66 -3.88 1.27 26.30
CA LEU A 66 -4.32 1.60 24.93
C LEU A 66 -3.88 0.54 23.92
N LEU A 67 -2.60 0.15 23.96
CA LEU A 67 -2.07 -0.88 23.05
C LEU A 67 -2.77 -2.22 23.26
N GLN A 68 -2.98 -2.63 24.50
CA GLN A 68 -3.72 -3.87 24.83
C GLN A 68 -5.14 -3.84 24.27
N LYS A 69 -5.87 -2.74 24.48
CA LYS A 69 -7.21 -2.54 23.93
C LYS A 69 -7.21 -2.63 22.40
N TRP A 70 -6.32 -1.91 21.72
CA TRP A 70 -6.24 -1.96 20.26
C TRP A 70 -5.85 -3.32 19.72
N PHE A 71 -4.95 -4.05 20.37
CA PHE A 71 -4.60 -5.41 19.95
C PHE A 71 -5.77 -6.37 20.13
N TRP A 72 -6.53 -6.23 21.21
CA TRP A 72 -7.75 -6.99 21.44
C TRP A 72 -8.80 -6.70 20.36
N GLU A 73 -9.12 -5.42 20.12
CA GLU A 73 -10.09 -5.00 19.10
C GLU A 73 -9.67 -5.46 17.70
N ARG A 74 -8.39 -5.37 17.36
CA ARG A 74 -7.87 -5.86 16.07
C ARG A 74 -7.99 -7.37 15.94
N ARG A 75 -7.73 -8.13 17.01
CA ARG A 75 -7.88 -9.58 17.03
C ARG A 75 -9.34 -9.97 16.82
N GLU A 76 -10.25 -9.34 17.57
CA GLU A 76 -11.70 -9.55 17.43
C GLU A 76 -12.21 -9.20 16.03
N ALA A 77 -11.75 -8.09 15.47
CA ALA A 77 -12.11 -7.69 14.11
C ALA A 77 -11.60 -8.72 13.08
N ALA A 78 -10.35 -9.19 13.22
CA ALA A 78 -9.76 -10.20 12.34
C ALA A 78 -10.47 -11.56 12.45
N ALA A 79 -10.87 -11.97 13.66
CA ALA A 79 -11.62 -13.21 13.87
C ALA A 79 -12.99 -13.20 13.19
N LYS A 80 -13.60 -12.02 13.01
CA LYS A 80 -14.89 -11.83 12.33
C LYS A 80 -14.77 -11.70 10.80
N MET A 81 -13.56 -11.69 10.25
CA MET A 81 -13.35 -11.57 8.81
C MET A 81 -13.60 -12.90 8.11
N SER A 82 -14.43 -12.88 7.06
CA SER A 82 -14.72 -14.05 6.22
C SER A 82 -13.71 -14.25 5.08
N THR A 83 -12.87 -13.25 4.81
CA THR A 83 -11.88 -13.27 3.75
C THR A 83 -10.49 -12.95 4.32
N PRO A 84 -9.40 -13.33 3.62
CA PRO A 84 -8.05 -12.99 4.05
C PRO A 84 -7.72 -11.49 3.91
N LEU A 85 -8.63 -10.66 3.36
CA LEU A 85 -8.39 -9.26 3.03
C LEU A 85 -9.18 -8.34 3.96
N THR A 86 -8.57 -7.24 4.43
CA THR A 86 -9.32 -6.24 5.21
C THR A 86 -10.41 -5.59 4.35
N LYS A 87 -11.51 -5.13 4.96
CA LYS A 87 -12.60 -4.42 4.26
C LYS A 87 -12.08 -3.25 3.40
N TRP A 88 -11.05 -2.56 3.88
CA TRP A 88 -10.38 -1.49 3.11
C TRP A 88 -9.70 -2.04 1.85
N ALA A 89 -8.91 -3.12 1.98
CA ALA A 89 -8.22 -3.74 0.86
C ALA A 89 -9.21 -4.27 -0.18
N GLU A 90 -10.28 -4.92 0.27
CA GLU A 90 -11.38 -5.37 -0.58
C GLU A 90 -12.05 -4.21 -1.32
N LYS A 91 -12.42 -3.14 -0.61
CA LYS A 91 -13.00 -1.93 -1.21
C LYS A 91 -12.05 -1.33 -2.25
N LYS A 92 -10.75 -1.27 -1.96
CA LYS A 92 -9.74 -0.73 -2.88
C LYS A 92 -9.56 -1.62 -4.11
N LEU A 93 -9.52 -2.94 -3.94
CA LEU A 93 -9.45 -3.90 -5.04
C LEU A 93 -10.71 -3.84 -5.91
N ARG A 94 -11.90 -3.77 -5.31
CA ARG A 94 -13.17 -3.62 -6.04
C ARG A 94 -13.18 -2.37 -6.91
N VAL A 95 -12.77 -1.23 -6.35
CA VAL A 95 -12.65 0.02 -7.12
C VAL A 95 -11.63 -0.10 -8.26
N ARG A 96 -10.49 -0.73 -8.01
CA ARG A 96 -9.45 -0.94 -9.03
C ARG A 96 -9.92 -1.89 -10.14
N SER A 97 -10.59 -2.98 -9.76
CA SER A 97 -11.18 -3.97 -10.67
C SER A 97 -12.20 -3.31 -11.58
N ASN A 98 -13.14 -2.54 -11.04
CA ASN A 98 -14.13 -1.81 -11.85
C ASN A 98 -13.47 -0.88 -12.86
N LYS A 99 -12.40 -0.16 -12.48
CA LYS A 99 -11.65 0.73 -13.38
C LYS A 99 -10.81 0.00 -14.42
N SER A 100 -10.50 -1.27 -14.21
CA SER A 100 -9.65 -2.05 -15.11
C SER A 100 -10.43 -2.89 -16.11
N ARG A 101 -11.78 -2.91 -16.00
CA ARG A 101 -12.70 -3.60 -16.92
C ARG A 101 -12.62 -3.10 -18.37
N CYS A 102 -12.21 -1.85 -18.57
CA CYS A 102 -12.05 -1.26 -19.90
C CYS A 102 -10.67 -1.51 -20.53
N TYR A 103 -9.76 -2.17 -19.81
CA TYR A 103 -8.40 -2.39 -20.30
C TYR A 103 -8.39 -3.59 -21.24
N ARG A 104 -7.63 -3.48 -22.33
CA ARG A 104 -7.40 -4.59 -23.25
C ARG A 104 -6.13 -5.32 -22.84
N VAL A 105 -6.19 -6.64 -22.85
CA VAL A 105 -5.04 -7.49 -22.49
C VAL A 105 -4.69 -8.36 -23.68
N TYR A 106 -3.41 -8.33 -24.05
CA TYR A 106 -2.84 -9.15 -25.10
C TYR A 106 -1.79 -10.06 -24.45
N PRO A 107 -1.96 -11.40 -24.51
CA PRO A 107 -0.94 -12.32 -24.02
C PRO A 107 0.31 -12.19 -24.90
N VAL A 108 1.47 -12.02 -24.26
CA VAL A 108 2.77 -12.06 -24.94
C VAL A 108 3.35 -13.46 -24.83
N ASN A 109 3.26 -14.06 -23.64
CA ASN A 109 3.59 -15.46 -23.37
C ASN A 109 2.76 -15.97 -22.18
N LEU A 110 3.09 -17.15 -21.63
CA LEU A 110 2.34 -17.77 -20.52
C LEU A 110 2.28 -16.90 -19.25
N TYR A 111 3.29 -16.06 -19.01
CA TYR A 111 3.42 -15.27 -17.79
C TYR A 111 3.31 -13.76 -18.04
N GLU A 112 3.61 -13.30 -19.25
CA GLU A 112 3.67 -11.90 -19.61
C GLU A 112 2.49 -11.44 -20.46
N HIS A 113 1.92 -10.31 -20.06
CA HIS A 113 0.71 -9.73 -20.63
C HIS A 113 0.92 -8.26 -20.92
N HIS A 114 0.61 -7.84 -22.15
CA HIS A 114 0.55 -6.44 -22.52
C HIS A 114 -0.84 -5.89 -22.19
N VAL A 115 -0.91 -4.92 -21.29
CA VAL A 115 -2.16 -4.28 -20.86
C VAL A 115 -2.22 -2.87 -21.41
N VAL A 116 -3.25 -2.62 -22.22
CA VAL A 116 -3.55 -1.32 -22.83
C VAL A 116 -4.63 -0.64 -22.00
N ASP A 117 -4.25 0.44 -21.31
CA ASP A 117 -5.13 1.23 -20.44
C ASP A 117 -5.54 2.59 -21.06
N GLY A 118 -5.03 2.90 -22.26
CA GLY A 118 -5.31 4.14 -23.00
C GLY A 118 -4.47 5.34 -22.56
N TYR A 119 -3.53 5.17 -21.62
CA TYR A 119 -2.67 6.25 -21.16
C TYR A 119 -1.21 5.81 -21.01
N LEU A 120 -0.95 4.80 -20.18
CA LEU A 120 0.37 4.27 -19.90
C LEU A 120 0.31 2.76 -20.00
N ASN A 121 0.20 2.30 -21.26
CA ASN A 121 0.29 0.88 -21.62
C ASN A 121 1.51 0.26 -20.93
N GLY A 122 1.36 -0.98 -20.49
CA GLY A 122 2.42 -1.63 -19.73
C GLY A 122 2.34 -3.13 -19.79
N PHE A 123 3.47 -3.75 -19.50
CA PHE A 123 3.61 -5.18 -19.39
C PHE A 123 3.43 -5.61 -17.94
N VAL A 124 2.85 -6.79 -17.75
CA VAL A 124 2.68 -7.45 -16.46
C VAL A 124 3.22 -8.85 -16.59
N ASN A 125 4.17 -9.20 -15.72
CA ASN A 125 4.64 -10.56 -15.55
C ASN A 125 4.03 -11.13 -14.26
N LEU A 126 3.17 -12.14 -14.41
CA LEU A 126 2.44 -12.78 -13.32
C LEU A 126 3.28 -13.78 -12.52
N MET A 127 4.43 -14.22 -13.03
CA MET A 127 5.34 -15.13 -12.33
C MET A 127 6.34 -14.35 -11.46
N GLU A 128 6.93 -13.30 -12.01
CA GLU A 128 7.86 -12.40 -11.30
C GLU A 128 7.15 -11.37 -10.41
N HIS A 129 5.82 -11.32 -10.47
CA HIS A 129 4.97 -10.32 -9.82
C HIS A 129 5.38 -8.87 -10.16
N THR A 130 5.73 -8.62 -11.43
CA THR A 130 6.20 -7.32 -11.90
C THR A 130 5.24 -6.65 -12.88
N SER A 131 5.31 -5.33 -12.93
CA SER A 131 4.62 -4.51 -13.92
C SER A 131 5.45 -3.29 -14.30
N THR A 132 5.32 -2.81 -15.54
CA THR A 132 6.00 -1.60 -16.03
C THR A 132 5.66 -0.38 -15.17
N CYS A 133 4.40 -0.28 -14.69
CA CYS A 133 3.98 0.83 -13.85
C CYS A 133 4.56 0.82 -12.43
N ARG A 134 5.27 -0.25 -12.03
CA ARG A 134 5.83 -0.53 -10.69
C ARG A 134 4.84 -0.47 -9.52
N LYS A 135 3.58 -0.11 -9.73
CA LYS A 135 2.56 0.05 -8.69
C LYS A 135 2.17 -1.27 -8.06
N PHE A 136 2.28 -2.38 -8.78
CA PHE A 136 2.09 -3.71 -8.22
C PHE A 136 3.19 -4.03 -7.20
N GLN A 137 4.45 -3.82 -7.58
CA GLN A 137 5.61 -4.03 -6.73
C GLN A 137 5.63 -3.11 -5.51
N LEU A 138 5.26 -1.83 -5.69
CA LEU A 138 5.32 -0.81 -4.64
C LEU A 138 4.18 -0.91 -3.62
N ASN A 139 2.98 -1.30 -4.03
CA ASN A 139 1.81 -1.28 -3.14
C ASN A 139 1.48 -2.64 -2.53
N ARG A 140 2.03 -3.75 -3.06
CA ARG A 140 1.76 -5.15 -2.64
C ARG A 140 0.27 -5.56 -2.64
N LEU A 141 -0.61 -4.65 -3.08
CA LEU A 141 -2.00 -4.87 -3.42
C LEU A 141 -2.10 -4.78 -4.94
N LEU A 142 -2.73 -5.77 -5.58
CA LEU A 142 -2.88 -5.82 -7.02
C LEU A 142 -3.36 -4.46 -7.57
N TYR A 143 -2.59 -3.93 -8.50
CA TYR A 143 -2.92 -2.71 -9.21
C TYR A 143 -3.65 -3.06 -10.51
N ARG A 144 -4.31 -2.06 -11.13
CA ARG A 144 -5.24 -2.28 -12.25
C ARG A 144 -4.68 -3.16 -13.37
N HIS A 145 -3.43 -2.94 -13.80
CA HIS A 145 -2.78 -3.79 -14.81
C HIS A 145 -2.66 -5.26 -14.38
N ALA A 146 -2.15 -5.51 -13.17
CA ALA A 146 -2.02 -6.86 -12.64
C ALA A 146 -3.39 -7.54 -12.44
N LEU A 147 -4.40 -6.79 -11.97
CA LEU A 147 -5.78 -7.29 -11.85
C LEU A 147 -6.34 -7.75 -13.19
N THR A 148 -6.18 -6.96 -14.26
CA THR A 148 -6.73 -7.34 -15.56
C THR A 148 -6.02 -8.56 -16.13
N ALA A 149 -4.68 -8.65 -15.99
CA ALA A 149 -3.93 -9.84 -16.41
C ALA A 149 -4.36 -11.09 -15.61
N CYS A 150 -4.47 -11.01 -14.29
CA CYS A 150 -4.95 -12.13 -13.46
C CYS A 150 -6.38 -12.57 -13.82
N ASN A 151 -7.27 -11.61 -14.12
CA ASN A 151 -8.66 -11.92 -14.49
C ASN A 151 -8.78 -12.64 -15.85
N LEU A 152 -7.79 -12.49 -16.74
CA LEU A 152 -7.73 -13.25 -17.99
C LEU A 152 -7.21 -14.68 -17.74
N CYS A 153 -6.16 -14.82 -16.92
CA CYS A 153 -5.52 -16.10 -16.60
C CYS A 153 -6.20 -16.87 -15.46
N ARG A 154 -7.54 -16.94 -15.41
CA ARG A 154 -8.35 -17.52 -14.31
C ARG A 154 -7.88 -18.88 -13.77
N SER A 155 -7.07 -19.63 -14.51
CA SER A 155 -6.53 -20.94 -14.15
C SER A 155 -5.22 -20.91 -13.34
N SER A 156 -4.50 -19.79 -13.25
CA SER A 156 -3.09 -19.77 -12.75
C SER A 156 -2.81 -18.79 -11.61
N CYS A 157 -3.74 -17.89 -11.28
CA CYS A 157 -3.52 -16.84 -10.29
C CYS A 157 -4.53 -16.90 -9.14
N ASN A 158 -4.11 -17.44 -8.00
CA ASN A 158 -4.86 -17.25 -6.77
C ASN A 158 -4.61 -15.81 -6.30
N ILE A 159 -5.61 -14.93 -6.48
CA ILE A 159 -5.58 -13.53 -6.04
C ILE A 159 -5.15 -13.43 -4.56
N SER A 160 -5.52 -14.41 -3.73
CA SER A 160 -5.15 -14.49 -2.32
C SER A 160 -3.65 -14.73 -2.08
N LEU A 161 -2.95 -15.40 -3.00
CA LEU A 161 -1.49 -15.61 -2.93
C LEU A 161 -0.71 -14.36 -3.40
N LEU A 162 -1.28 -13.61 -4.34
CA LEU A 162 -0.67 -12.40 -4.91
C LEU A 162 -0.80 -11.18 -4.01
N VAL A 163 -1.83 -11.16 -3.15
CA VAL A 163 -1.90 -10.17 -2.09
C VAL A 163 -1.17 -10.71 -0.87
N HIS A 164 0.12 -10.38 -0.77
CA HIS A 164 0.86 -10.53 0.48
C HIS A 164 0.36 -9.46 1.47
N VAL A 165 -0.85 -9.64 1.99
CA VAL A 165 -1.32 -8.88 3.15
C VAL A 165 -0.58 -9.49 4.34
N GLU A 166 0.47 -8.83 4.81
CA GLU A 166 0.85 -8.99 6.20
C GLU A 166 -0.41 -8.62 7.01
N ARG A 167 -1.09 -9.64 7.57
CA ARG A 167 -2.39 -9.57 8.28
C ARG A 167 -2.45 -8.51 9.38
N VAL A 168 -1.32 -7.85 9.66
CA VAL A 168 -1.07 -6.96 10.78
C VAL A 168 -1.30 -5.47 10.43
N PHE A 169 -1.15 -5.04 9.17
CA PHE A 169 -0.89 -3.61 8.90
C PHE A 169 -2.06 -2.75 8.38
N TYR A 170 -3.17 -3.32 7.92
CA TYR A 170 -4.25 -2.53 7.27
C TYR A 170 -5.58 -2.47 8.05
N ILE A 171 -5.57 -2.83 9.34
CA ILE A 171 -6.76 -2.70 10.20
C ILE A 171 -6.92 -1.25 10.71
N THR A 172 -5.88 -0.40 10.62
CA THR A 172 -5.88 0.97 11.17
C THR A 172 -6.55 2.03 10.30
N GLU A 173 -6.85 1.77 9.02
CA GLU A 173 -7.53 2.76 8.15
C GLU A 173 -9.07 2.68 8.23
N GLN A 174 -9.64 1.98 9.22
CA GLN A 174 -11.11 1.94 9.45
C GLN A 174 -11.64 2.99 10.43
N THR A 175 -10.77 3.82 11.03
CA THR A 175 -11.17 4.79 12.06
C THR A 175 -10.64 6.19 11.77
N SER A 176 -10.93 6.71 10.58
CA SER A 176 -10.75 8.13 10.22
C SER A 176 -11.93 8.59 9.38
#